data_AF-A0A7V3JRA4-F1
#
_entry.id   AF-A0A7V3JRA4-F1
#
_cell.length_a   1.000
_cell.length_b   1.000
_cell.length_c   1.000
_cell.angle_alpha   90.00
_cell.angle_beta   90.00
_cell.angle_gamma   90.00
#
_symmetry.space_group_name_H-M   'P 1'
#
loop_
_entity.id
_entity.type
_entity.pdbx_description
1 polymer ?
#
loop_
_entity_poly.entity_id
_entity_poly.type
_entity_poly.pdbx_seq_one_letter_code
_entity_poly.pdbx_strand_id
1 'polypeptide(L)'
;MSNVNDFIYKAINYLPTALVGGLIFVIALFLAEFLRKLSFTWFRSLDLKGAKLASEIVFYAVAIFGLITALNHLGVARDILNIVVGGVILALALGAGLALGLGGQDIARELLAKIKNKIE
;
A
#
# COMPACT_ATOMS: atom_id res chain seq x y z
N MET A 1 43.79 11.03 -12.44
CA MET A 1 43.53 9.66 -11.93
C MET A 1 42.66 9.63 -10.66
N SER A 2 42.19 10.77 -10.12
CA SER A 2 41.30 10.83 -8.96
C SER A 2 39.86 10.35 -9.22
N ASN A 3 39.37 10.47 -10.46
CA ASN A 3 37.96 10.17 -10.79
C ASN A 3 37.62 8.68 -10.78
N VAL A 4 38.57 7.81 -11.16
CA VAL A 4 38.37 6.35 -11.15
C VAL A 4 38.33 5.82 -9.72
N ASN A 5 39.21 6.34 -8.86
CA ASN A 5 39.25 5.95 -7.46
C ASN A 5 37.94 6.34 -6.73
N ASP A 6 37.43 7.55 -6.97
CA ASP A 6 36.15 8.02 -6.41
C ASP A 6 34.95 7.16 -6.85
N PHE A 7 34.92 6.74 -8.12
CA PHE A 7 33.89 5.83 -8.62
C PHE A 7 33.93 4.46 -7.93
N ILE A 8 35.12 3.88 -7.75
CA ILE A 8 35.28 2.59 -7.07
C ILE A 8 34.81 2.69 -5.61
N TYR A 9 35.20 3.75 -4.89
CA TYR A 9 34.72 3.97 -3.52
C TYR A 9 33.20 4.11 -3.44
N LYS A 10 32.58 4.86 -4.36
CA LYS A 10 31.11 4.99 -4.43
C LYS A 10 30.42 3.66 -4.72
N ALA A 11 30.97 2.86 -5.64
CA ALA A 11 30.42 1.55 -5.97
C ALA A 11 30.49 0.58 -4.78
N ILE A 12 31.63 0.52 -4.08
CA ILE A 12 31.81 -0.31 -2.88
C ILE A 12 30.83 0.12 -1.78
N ASN A 13 30.67 1.43 -1.57
CA ASN A 13 29.74 1.95 -0.56
C ASN A 13 28.25 1.75 -0.92
N TYR A 14 27.93 1.45 -2.18
CA TYR A 14 26.56 1.14 -2.60
C TYR A 14 26.18 -0.32 -2.33
N LEU A 15 27.16 -1.24 -2.26
CA LEU A 15 26.90 -2.67 -2.04
C LEU A 15 26.11 -2.96 -0.75
N PRO A 16 26.42 -2.36 0.43
CA PRO A 16 25.62 -2.56 1.63
C PRO A 16 24.16 -2.12 1.44
N THR A 17 23.93 -0.96 0.82
CA THR A 17 22.59 -0.43 0.56
C THR A 17 21.81 -1.33 -0.40
N ALA A 18 22.46 -1.83 -1.45
CA ALA A 18 21.86 -2.76 -2.40
C ALA A 18 21.47 -4.10 -1.71
N LEU A 19 22.33 -4.62 -0.84
CA LEU A 19 22.05 -5.82 -0.05
C LEU A 19 20.85 -5.61 0.89
N VAL A 20 20.81 -4.49 1.63
CA VAL A 20 19.70 -4.19 2.54
C VAL A 20 18.39 -4.01 1.77
N GLY A 21 18.40 -3.32 0.62
CA GLY A 21 17.20 -3.22 -0.21
C GLY A 21 16.73 -4.55 -0.79
N GLY A 22 17.67 -5.44 -1.17
CA GLY A 22 17.34 -6.82 -1.53
C GLY A 22 16.65 -7.58 -0.38
N LEU A 23 17.18 -7.46 0.85
CA LEU A 23 16.57 -8.07 2.04
C LEU A 23 15.18 -7.50 2.32
N ILE A 24 14.98 -6.19 2.20
CA ILE A 24 13.67 -5.54 2.34
C ILE A 24 12.66 -6.17 1.36
N PHE A 25 13.04 -6.33 0.09
CA PHE A 25 12.14 -6.90 -0.91
C PHE A 25 11.79 -8.36 -0.60
N VAL A 26 12.79 -9.17 -0.21
CA VAL A 26 12.56 -10.56 0.19
C VAL A 26 11.60 -10.65 1.37
N ILE A 27 11.82 -9.86 2.43
CA ILE A 27 10.93 -9.80 3.59
C ILE A 27 9.50 -9.39 3.18
N ALA A 28 9.38 -8.42 2.27
CA ALA A 28 8.09 -7.98 1.78
C ALA A 28 7.34 -9.08 1.00
N LEU A 29 8.04 -9.92 0.22
CA LEU A 29 7.42 -11.06 -0.46
C LEU A 29 6.92 -12.11 0.55
N PHE A 30 7.68 -12.40 1.61
CA PHE A 30 7.21 -13.27 2.69
C PHE A 30 5.96 -12.71 3.37
N LEU A 31 5.96 -11.40 3.65
CA LEU A 31 4.81 -10.71 4.23
C LEU A 31 3.60 -10.73 3.29
N ALA A 32 3.81 -10.50 1.99
CA ALA A 32 2.77 -10.57 0.98
C ALA A 32 2.11 -11.95 0.94
N GLU A 33 2.92 -13.02 0.95
CA GLU A 33 2.44 -14.39 0.95
C GLU A 33 1.67 -14.74 2.24
N PHE A 34 2.15 -14.26 3.38
CA PHE A 34 1.46 -14.42 4.66
C PHE A 34 0.08 -13.74 4.63
N LEU A 35 0.02 -12.48 4.20
CA LEU A 35 -1.23 -11.70 4.11
C LEU A 35 -2.18 -12.24 3.04
N ARG A 36 -1.67 -12.81 1.94
CA ARG A 36 -2.46 -13.53 0.94
C ARG A 36 -3.17 -14.73 1.56
N LYS A 37 -2.46 -15.59 2.30
CA LYS A 37 -3.07 -16.77 2.95
C LYS A 37 -4.08 -16.38 4.02
N LEU A 38 -3.77 -15.35 4.80
CA LEU A 38 -4.67 -14.81 5.80
C LEU A 38 -5.96 -14.29 5.13
N SER A 39 -5.84 -13.39 4.16
CA SER A 39 -6.99 -12.83 3.45
C SER A 39 -7.81 -13.87 2.71
N PHE A 40 -7.17 -14.87 2.08
CA PHE A 40 -7.88 -15.98 1.44
C PHE A 40 -8.79 -16.72 2.43
N THR A 41 -8.27 -17.03 3.61
CA THR A 41 -9.03 -17.73 4.67
C THR A 41 -10.22 -16.89 5.12
N TRP A 42 -10.01 -15.59 5.30
CA TRP A 42 -11.06 -14.64 5.69
C TRP A 42 -12.14 -14.55 4.61
N PHE A 43 -11.78 -14.32 3.35
CA PHE A 43 -12.76 -14.20 2.27
C PHE A 43 -13.51 -15.52 2.00
N ARG A 44 -12.84 -16.67 2.17
CA ARG A 44 -13.49 -17.97 2.04
C ARG A 44 -14.47 -18.25 3.18
N SER A 45 -14.21 -17.78 4.40
CA SER A 45 -15.19 -17.87 5.49
C SER A 45 -16.48 -17.08 5.25
N LEU A 46 -16.46 -16.12 4.32
CA LEU A 46 -17.61 -15.31 3.90
C LEU A 46 -18.30 -15.86 2.64
N ASP A 47 -17.94 -17.07 2.19
CA ASP A 47 -18.42 -17.71 0.95
C ASP A 47 -18.30 -16.83 -0.31
N LEU A 48 -17.29 -15.96 -0.34
CA LEU A 48 -17.04 -15.08 -1.48
C LEU A 48 -16.48 -15.90 -2.64
N LYS A 49 -17.26 -16.01 -3.73
CA LYS A 49 -16.87 -16.71 -4.98
C LYS A 49 -15.54 -16.20 -5.58
N GLY A 50 -15.12 -14.98 -5.24
CA GLY A 50 -13.87 -14.35 -5.67
C GLY A 50 -12.69 -14.42 -4.68
N ALA A 51 -12.77 -15.21 -3.60
CA ALA A 51 -11.77 -15.22 -2.51
C ALA A 51 -10.32 -15.40 -2.99
N LYS A 52 -10.10 -16.25 -4.00
CA LYS A 52 -8.77 -16.46 -4.60
C LYS A 52 -8.25 -15.19 -5.27
N LEU A 53 -9.04 -14.59 -6.16
CA LEU A 53 -8.66 -13.36 -6.86
C LEU A 53 -8.41 -12.22 -5.87
N ALA A 54 -9.30 -12.04 -4.89
CA ALA A 54 -9.17 -11.00 -3.87
C ALA A 54 -7.87 -11.17 -3.05
N SER A 55 -7.52 -12.41 -2.68
CA SER A 55 -6.26 -12.67 -1.98
C SER A 55 -5.01 -12.41 -2.85
N GLU A 56 -5.06 -12.71 -4.14
CA GLU A 56 -3.96 -12.38 -5.07
C GLU A 56 -3.77 -10.87 -5.21
N ILE A 57 -4.86 -10.09 -5.21
CA ILE A 57 -4.77 -8.61 -5.19
C ILE A 57 -4.03 -8.14 -3.94
N VAL A 58 -4.31 -8.74 -2.78
CA VAL A 58 -3.59 -8.42 -1.52
C VAL A 58 -2.09 -8.73 -1.66
N PHE A 59 -1.73 -9.86 -2.26
CA PHE A 59 -0.34 -10.20 -2.52
C PHE A 59 0.36 -9.15 -3.37
N TYR A 60 -0.21 -8.83 -4.54
CA TYR A 60 0.39 -7.87 -5.45
C TYR A 60 0.47 -6.48 -4.84
N ALA A 61 -0.54 -6.05 -4.08
CA ALA A 61 -0.47 -4.78 -3.35
C ALA A 61 0.76 -4.77 -2.42
N VAL A 62 0.89 -5.73 -1.52
CA VAL A 62 2.01 -5.77 -0.57
C VAL A 62 3.36 -5.93 -1.27
N ALA A 63 3.45 -6.77 -2.31
CA ALA A 63 4.67 -6.99 -3.07
C ALA A 63 5.13 -5.73 -3.82
N ILE A 64 4.21 -4.98 -4.44
CA ILE A 64 4.50 -3.70 -5.11
C ILE A 64 4.96 -2.66 -4.08
N PHE A 65 4.29 -2.55 -2.94
CA PHE A 65 4.74 -1.66 -1.86
C PHE A 65 6.14 -2.02 -1.38
N GLY A 66 6.41 -3.31 -1.15
CA GLY A 66 7.73 -3.81 -0.79
C GLY A 66 8.81 -3.48 -1.83
N LEU A 67 8.49 -3.63 -3.12
CA LEU A 67 9.38 -3.27 -4.21
C LEU A 67 9.69 -1.77 -4.19
N ILE A 68 8.68 -0.92 -4.02
CA ILE A 68 8.85 0.52 -3.95
C ILE A 68 9.70 0.91 -2.73
N THR A 69 9.47 0.30 -1.57
CA THR A 69 10.29 0.52 -0.38
C THR A 69 11.75 0.12 -0.59
N ALA A 70 11.99 -1.02 -1.24
CA ALA A 70 13.34 -1.47 -1.59
C ALA A 70 14.03 -0.48 -2.56
N LEU A 71 13.35 -0.08 -3.63
CA LEU A 71 13.84 0.90 -4.60
C LEU A 71 14.12 2.27 -3.94
N ASN A 72 13.26 2.69 -3.03
CA ASN A 72 13.46 3.90 -2.25
C ASN A 72 14.73 3.78 -1.38
N HIS A 73 14.93 2.66 -0.68
CA HIS A 73 16.15 2.42 0.09
C HIS A 73 17.41 2.52 -0.79
N LEU A 74 17.36 1.92 -1.99
CA LEU A 74 18.42 2.00 -3.01
C LEU A 74 18.69 3.42 -3.56
N GLY A 75 17.84 4.41 -3.26
CA GLY A 75 18.01 5.78 -3.76
C GLY A 75 17.47 5.98 -5.18
N VAL A 76 16.74 5.00 -5.73
CA VAL A 76 16.21 5.07 -7.10
C VAL A 76 14.92 5.88 -7.10
N ALA A 77 14.94 7.04 -7.77
CA ALA A 77 13.76 7.87 -8.05
C ALA A 77 12.85 8.12 -6.82
N ARG A 78 13.46 8.35 -5.64
CA ARG A 78 12.74 8.45 -4.34
C ARG A 78 11.54 9.38 -4.39
N ASP A 79 11.72 10.60 -4.92
CA ASP A 79 10.66 11.61 -4.93
C ASP A 79 9.50 11.21 -5.83
N ILE A 80 9.79 10.68 -7.02
CA ILE A 80 8.76 10.19 -7.96
C ILE A 80 7.98 9.04 -7.31
N LEU A 81 8.67 8.07 -6.72
CA LEU A 81 8.04 6.94 -6.04
C LEU A 81 7.16 7.40 -4.87
N ASN A 82 7.67 8.31 -4.04
CA ASN A 82 6.93 8.86 -2.90
C ASN A 82 5.67 9.61 -3.35
N ILE A 83 5.77 10.42 -4.41
CA ILE A 83 4.63 11.17 -4.96
C ILE A 83 3.59 10.21 -5.53
N VAL A 84 4.00 9.20 -6.31
CA VAL A 84 3.08 8.23 -6.91
C VAL A 84 2.36 7.42 -5.82
N VAL A 85 3.11 6.88 -4.86
CA VAL A 85 2.51 6.11 -3.74
C VAL A 85 1.59 6.99 -2.91
N GLY A 86 2.05 8.19 -2.53
CA GLY A 86 1.26 9.15 -1.78
C GLY A 86 -0.03 9.53 -2.52
N GLY A 87 0.05 9.75 -3.84
CA GLY A 87 -1.10 10.05 -4.69
C GLY A 87 -2.12 8.91 -4.76
N VAL A 88 -1.67 7.66 -4.90
CA VAL A 88 -2.55 6.48 -4.88
C VAL A 88 -3.24 6.33 -3.53
N ILE A 89 -2.50 6.45 -2.42
CA ILE A 89 -3.06 6.37 -1.07
C ILE A 89 -4.08 7.49 -0.85
N LEU A 90 -3.75 8.72 -1.27
CA LEU A 90 -4.66 9.86 -1.19
C LEU A 90 -5.95 9.62 -1.98
N ALA A 91 -5.84 9.11 -3.20
CA ALA A 91 -7.01 8.78 -4.03
C ALA A 91 -7.89 7.70 -3.38
N LEU A 92 -7.28 6.66 -2.81
CA LEU A 92 -8.01 5.61 -2.08
C LEU A 92 -8.68 6.16 -0.82
N ALA A 93 -7.98 6.99 -0.05
CA ALA A 93 -8.52 7.61 1.16
C ALA A 93 -9.72 8.52 0.85
N LEU A 94 -9.60 9.35 -0.19
CA LEU A 94 -10.70 10.21 -0.66
C LEU A 94 -11.85 9.38 -1.21
N GLY A 95 -11.57 8.39 -2.06
CA GLY A 95 -12.59 7.52 -2.63
C GLY A 95 -13.37 6.75 -1.57
N ALA A 96 -12.66 6.15 -0.60
CA ALA A 96 -13.27 5.44 0.51
C ALA A 96 -14.06 6.40 1.43
N GLY A 97 -13.49 7.56 1.77
CA GLY A 97 -14.15 8.56 2.59
C GLY A 97 -15.44 9.09 1.95
N LEU A 98 -15.42 9.36 0.64
CA LEU A 98 -16.59 9.77 -0.12
C LEU A 98 -17.61 8.64 -0.24
N ALA A 99 -17.18 7.41 -0.52
CA ALA A 99 -18.09 6.26 -0.61
C ALA A 99 -18.82 6.00 0.71
N LEU A 100 -18.13 6.11 1.85
CA LEU A 100 -18.74 5.98 3.17
C LEU A 100 -19.64 7.17 3.51
N GLY A 101 -19.20 8.41 3.21
CA GLY A 101 -19.97 9.62 3.45
C GLY A 101 -21.27 9.68 2.64
N LEU A 102 -21.21 9.34 1.35
CA LEU A 102 -22.37 9.27 0.47
C LEU A 102 -23.24 8.04 0.77
N GLY A 103 -22.64 6.90 1.10
CA GLY A 103 -23.38 5.68 1.46
C GLY A 103 -24.19 5.80 2.76
N GLY A 104 -23.79 6.68 3.69
CA GLY A 104 -24.53 6.98 4.92
C GLY A 104 -25.51 8.16 4.80
N GLN A 105 -25.62 8.80 3.62
CA GLN A 105 -26.36 10.04 3.44
C GLN A 105 -27.84 9.91 3.81
N ASP A 106 -28.49 8.80 3.46
CA ASP A 106 -29.91 8.59 3.76
C ASP A 106 -30.16 8.40 5.26
N ILE A 107 -29.29 7.64 5.94
CA ILE A 107 -29.33 7.44 7.39
C ILE A 107 -29.15 8.78 8.11
N ALA A 108 -28.20 9.59 7.65
CA ALA A 108 -27.98 10.93 8.19
C ALA A 108 -29.22 11.83 7.98
N ARG A 109 -29.83 11.78 6.78
CA ARG A 109 -31.04 12.54 6.47
C ARG A 109 -32.22 12.17 7.38
N GLU A 110 -32.45 10.88 7.61
CA GLU A 110 -33.52 10.43 8.52
C GLU A 110 -33.28 10.84 9.97
N LEU A 111 -32.04 10.71 10.46
CA LEU A 111 -31.66 11.12 11.81
C LEU A 111 -31.92 12.61 12.02
N LEU A 112 -31.47 13.44 11.06
CA LEU A 112 -31.68 14.89 11.11
C LEU A 112 -33.16 15.26 11.07
N ALA A 113 -33.97 14.58 10.27
CA ALA A 113 -35.41 14.79 10.22
C ALA A 113 -36.09 14.48 11.57
N LYS A 114 -35.69 13.38 12.23
CA LYS A 114 -36.21 13.03 13.56
C LYS A 114 -35.83 14.07 14.63
N ILE A 115 -34.62 14.60 14.58
CA ILE A 115 -34.19 15.67 15.49
C ILE A 115 -35.01 16.94 15.23
N LYS A 116 -35.16 17.34 13.97
CA LYS A 116 -35.94 18.53 13.59
C LYS A 116 -37.37 18.45 14.13
N ASN A 117 -38.06 17.32 13.92
CA ASN A 117 -39.43 17.10 14.38
C ASN A 117 -39.57 17.03 15.91
N LYS A 118 -38.47 16.88 16.65
CA LYS A 118 -38.49 16.83 18.13
C LYS A 118 -38.23 18.21 18.76
N ILE A 119 -37.69 19.13 17.97
CA ILE A 119 -37.38 20.51 18.39
C ILE A 119 -38.55 21.45 18.05
N GLU A 120 -39.27 21.16 16.96
CA GLU A 120 -40.59 21.76 16.65
C GLU A 120 -41.69 21.18 17.56
#